data_AF-X7ZXA3-F1
#
_entry.id   AF-X7ZXA3-F1
#
_cell.length_a   1.000
_cell.length_b   1.000
_cell.length_c   1.000
_cell.angle_alpha   90.00
_cell.angle_beta   90.00
_cell.angle_gamma   90.00
#
_symmetry.space_group_name_H-M   'P 1'
#
loop_
_entity.id
_entity.type
_entity.pdbx_description
1 polymer ?
#
loop_
_entity_poly.entity_id
_entity_poly.type
_entity_poly.pdbx_seq_one_letter_code
_entity_poly.pdbx_strand_id
1 'polypeptide(L)'
;MQLTHFGHSCLLAAFDHTAVLFDPGNFSHGFEGISGLAAILITHQHPDHVDTARLPALIDANPAPPCMPIRRPPPSSARRVRPCG
;
A
#
# COMPACT_ATOMS: atom_id res chain seq x y z
N MET A 1 15.66 13.54 -3.76
CA MET A 1 14.25 13.10 -3.63
C MET A 1 13.51 13.43 -4.92
N GLN A 2 12.81 12.46 -5.49
CA GLN A 2 11.99 12.60 -6.70
C GLN A 2 10.63 11.94 -6.48
N LEU A 3 9.56 12.57 -6.97
CA LEU A 3 8.20 12.03 -6.95
C LEU A 3 7.71 11.81 -8.38
N THR A 4 7.12 10.63 -8.63
CA THR A 4 6.49 10.28 -9.91
C THR A 4 5.03 9.92 -9.66
N HIS A 5 4.12 10.49 -10.46
CA HIS A 5 2.68 10.26 -10.37
C HIS A 5 2.21 9.35 -11.50
N PHE A 6 1.45 8.31 -11.15
CA PHE A 6 0.95 7.28 -12.07
C PHE A 6 -0.57 7.34 -12.26
N GLY A 7 -1.19 8.46 -11.89
CA GLY A 7 -2.66 8.61 -11.87
C GLY A 7 -3.25 8.36 -10.48
N HIS A 8 -4.38 9.03 -10.21
CA HIS A 8 -5.09 8.99 -8.92
C HIS A 8 -4.16 9.29 -7.73
N SER A 9 -4.07 8.40 -6.75
CA SER A 9 -3.19 8.49 -5.58
C SER A 9 -1.89 7.69 -5.73
N CYS A 10 -1.62 7.11 -6.90
CA CYS A 10 -0.43 6.29 -7.10
C CYS A 10 0.81 7.16 -7.28
N LEU A 11 1.73 7.08 -6.31
CA LEU A 11 2.94 7.87 -6.24
C LEU A 11 4.14 6.97 -6.00
N LEU A 12 5.22 7.18 -6.75
CA LEU A 12 6.54 6.65 -6.41
C LEU A 12 7.37 7.76 -5.78
N ALA A 13 7.77 7.54 -4.53
CA ALA A 13 8.75 8.38 -3.85
C ALA A 13 10.13 7.72 -3.91
N ALA A 14 11.03 8.34 -4.66
CA ALA A 14 12.41 7.91 -4.80
C ALA A 14 13.34 8.82 -3.98
N PHE A 15 14.12 8.19 -3.12
CA PHE A 15 15.23 8.72 -2.34
C PHE A 15 16.51 8.03 -2.83
N ASP A 16 17.69 8.51 -2.40
CA ASP A 16 18.98 8.11 -2.95
C ASP A 16 19.15 6.59 -3.15
N HIS A 17 18.77 5.78 -2.16
CA HIS A 17 18.85 4.32 -2.22
C HIS A 17 17.54 3.63 -1.81
N THR A 18 16.41 4.33 -1.89
CA THR A 18 15.13 3.81 -1.39
C THR A 18 14.00 4.30 -2.26
N ALA A 19 13.13 3.39 -2.67
CA ALA A 19 11.94 3.70 -3.45
C ALA A 19 10.71 3.13 -2.75
N VAL A 20 9.65 3.95 -2.66
CA VAL A 20 8.40 3.59 -2.00
C VAL A 20 7.24 3.89 -2.94
N LEU A 21 6.41 2.89 -3.22
CA LEU A 21 5.22 3.04 -4.06
C LEU A 21 3.98 3.16 -3.17
N PHE A 22 3.14 4.14 -3.44
CA PHE A 22 1.88 4.38 -2.75
C PHE A 22 0.71 4.00 -3.65
N ASP A 23 -0.32 3.38 -3.07
CA ASP A 23 -1.66 3.17 -3.63
C ASP A 23 -1.70 2.69 -5.10
N PRO A 24 -1.15 1.51 -5.43
CA PRO A 24 -1.21 0.92 -6.77
C PRO A 24 -2.62 0.38 -7.08
N GLY A 25 -3.57 1.29 -7.29
CA GLY A 25 -4.96 0.99 -7.59
C GLY A 25 -5.27 0.83 -9.08
N ASN A 26 -6.52 0.46 -9.37
CA ASN A 26 -6.99 0.20 -10.73
C ASN A 26 -7.14 1.48 -11.59
N PHE A 27 -7.17 2.66 -10.96
CA PHE A 27 -7.19 3.97 -11.63
C PHE A 27 -5.79 4.50 -11.96
N SER A 28 -4.76 3.70 -11.71
CA SER A 28 -3.36 4.06 -11.94
C SER A 28 -2.71 3.11 -12.94
N HIS A 29 -1.75 3.62 -13.71
CA HIS A 29 -1.13 2.89 -14.84
C HIS A 29 0.38 3.12 -14.90
N GLY A 30 1.13 2.15 -15.41
CA GLY A 30 2.57 2.29 -15.67
C GLY A 30 3.47 1.98 -14.46
N PHE A 31 2.91 1.41 -13.39
CA PHE A 31 3.65 1.03 -12.18
C PHE A 31 4.05 -0.45 -12.15
N GLU A 32 3.49 -1.29 -13.03
CA GLU A 32 3.59 -2.76 -12.98
C GLU A 32 5.01 -3.29 -13.22
N GLY A 33 5.86 -2.51 -13.88
CA GLY A 33 7.27 -2.86 -14.15
C GLY A 33 8.25 -2.37 -13.11
N ILE A 34 7.79 -1.70 -12.05
CA ILE A 34 8.69 -1.13 -11.04
C ILE A 34 9.25 -2.25 -10.16
N SER A 35 10.58 -2.29 -10.04
CA SER A 35 11.31 -3.21 -9.17
C SER A 35 12.23 -2.42 -8.21
N GLY A 36 12.79 -3.11 -7.21
CA GLY A 36 13.67 -2.48 -6.21
C GLY A 36 12.93 -1.58 -5.21
N LEU A 37 11.61 -1.77 -5.06
CA LEU A 37 10.82 -1.07 -4.05
C LEU A 37 11.19 -1.60 -2.66
N ALA A 38 11.46 -0.67 -1.75
CA ALA A 38 11.64 -0.96 -0.34
C ALA A 38 10.29 -1.24 0.35
N ALA A 39 9.21 -0.61 -0.14
CA ALA A 39 7.86 -0.84 0.35
C ALA A 39 6.80 -0.46 -0.69
N ILE A 40 5.65 -1.12 -0.58
CA ILE A 40 4.40 -0.74 -1.22
C ILE A 40 3.43 -0.36 -0.10
N LEU A 41 2.99 0.89 -0.03
CA LEU A 41 2.06 1.39 0.97
C LEU A 41 0.68 1.51 0.36
N ILE A 42 -0.30 0.93 1.04
CA ILE A 42 -1.71 1.04 0.70
C ILE A 42 -2.37 1.80 1.84
N THR A 43 -2.97 2.95 1.54
CA THR A 43 -3.61 3.82 2.53
C THR A 43 -4.93 3.22 3.02
N HIS A 44 -5.71 2.60 2.12
CA HIS A 44 -6.95 1.91 2.46
C HIS A 44 -7.38 0.89 1.38
N GLN A 45 -8.36 0.05 1.71
CA GLN A 45 -8.77 -1.11 0.92
C GLN A 45 -9.91 -0.81 -0.07
N HIS A 46 -9.76 0.22 -0.89
CA HIS A 46 -10.69 0.51 -1.99
C HIS A 46 -10.01 0.23 -3.35
N PRO A 47 -10.72 -0.22 -4.40
CA PRO A 47 -10.10 -0.65 -5.66
C PRO A 47 -9.26 0.40 -6.40
N ASP A 48 -9.56 1.68 -6.20
CA ASP A 48 -8.80 2.81 -6.74
C ASP A 48 -7.49 3.07 -5.99
N HIS A 49 -7.30 2.51 -4.78
CA HIS A 49 -6.06 2.55 -4.00
C HIS A 49 -5.31 1.21 -3.98
N VAL A 50 -5.99 0.08 -4.27
CA VAL A 50 -5.36 -1.23 -4.38
C VAL A 50 -6.03 -2.09 -5.44
N ASP A 51 -5.25 -2.48 -6.45
CA ASP A 51 -5.66 -3.45 -7.45
C ASP A 51 -5.23 -4.86 -7.03
N THR A 52 -6.16 -5.65 -6.50
CA THR A 52 -5.88 -7.01 -6.02
C THR A 52 -5.50 -7.98 -7.14
N ALA A 53 -5.78 -7.66 -8.41
CA ALA A 53 -5.42 -8.50 -9.54
C ALA A 53 -3.96 -8.24 -9.99
N ARG A 54 -3.50 -6.98 -9.94
CA ARG A 54 -2.14 -6.58 -10.33
C ARG A 54 -1.12 -6.64 -9.18
N LEU A 55 -1.58 -6.52 -7.93
CA LEU A 55 -0.70 -6.48 -6.75
C LEU A 55 0.21 -7.72 -6.60
N PRO A 56 -0.25 -8.98 -6.81
CA PRO A 56 0.62 -10.15 -6.65
C PRO A 56 1.86 -10.11 -7.55
N ALA A 57 1.70 -9.79 -8.83
CA ALA A 57 2.82 -9.69 -9.76
C ALA A 57 3.82 -8.58 -9.38
N LEU A 58 3.30 -7.45 -8.86
CA LEU A 58 4.12 -6.36 -8.36
C LEU A 58 4.92 -6.77 -7.11
N ILE A 59 4.32 -7.57 -6.21
CA ILE A 59 5.02 -8.15 -5.05
C ILE A 59 6.07 -9.16 -5.52
N ASP A 60 5.77 -10.02 -6.49
CA ASP A 60 6.74 -11.00 -6.99
C ASP A 60 7.95 -10.33 -7.65
N ALA A 61 7.75 -9.20 -8.33
CA ALA A 61 8.81 -8.36 -8.89
C ALA A 61 9.63 -7.61 -7.81
N ASN A 62 9.12 -7.54 -6.59
CA ASN A 62 9.74 -6.88 -5.44
C ASN A 62 9.73 -7.85 -4.25
N PRO A 63 10.63 -8.85 -4.20
CA PRO A 63 10.64 -9.87 -3.14
C PRO A 63 11.25 -9.38 -1.82
N ALA A 64 11.89 -8.20 -1.81
CA ALA A 64 12.58 -7.62 -0.64
C ALA A 64 11.78 -6.67 0.28
N PRO A 65 10.56 -6.19 0.01
CA PRO A 65 9.85 -5.34 0.94
C PRO A 65 9.25 -6.23 2.03
N PRO A 66 9.39 -5.88 3.31
CA PRO A 66 8.36 -6.24 4.27
C PRO A 66 7.11 -5.48 3.81
N CYS A 67 6.35 -6.08 2.88
CA CYS A 67 4.99 -5.66 2.61
C CYS A 67 4.29 -5.65 3.97
N MET A 68 3.97 -4.45 4.47
CA MET A 68 3.22 -4.29 5.70
C MET A 68 1.75 -4.27 5.28
N PRO A 69 1.03 -5.42 5.28
CA PRO A 69 -0.39 -5.40 5.00
C PRO A 69 -1.08 -4.53 6.05
N ILE A 70 -2.12 -3.81 5.62
CA ILE A 70 -3.05 -3.14 6.54
C ILE A 70 -3.63 -4.22 7.46
N ARG A 71 -3.10 -4.34 8.68
CA ARG A 71 -3.76 -5.13 9.72
C ARG A 71 -5.10 -4.46 9.98
N ARG A 72 -6.19 -5.15 9.65
CA ARG A 72 -7.51 -4.80 10.18
C ARG A 72 -7.36 -4.66 11.70
N PRO A 73 -7.78 -3.55 12.34
CA PRO A 73 -7.81 -3.52 13.78
C PRO A 73 -8.63 -4.73 14.25
N PRO A 74 -8.21 -5.47 15.29
CA PRO A 74 -9.07 -6.50 15.86
C PRO A 74 -10.44 -5.86 16.14
N PRO A 75 -11.57 -6.57 15.93
CA PRO A 75 -12.86 -6.02 16.31
C PRO A 75 -12.69 -5.59 17.76
N SER A 76 -12.79 -4.27 17.99
CA SER A 76 -12.58 -3.69 19.31
C SER A 76 -13.38 -4.55 20.26
N SER A 77 -12.71 -5.12 21.25
CA SER A 77 -13.39 -5.67 22.41
C SER A 77 -14.43 -4.63 22.78
N ALA A 78 -15.70 -4.96 22.54
CA ALA A 78 -16.81 -4.20 23.06
C ALA A 78 -16.67 -4.34 24.57
N ARG A 79 -15.82 -3.49 25.16
CA ARG A 79 -15.70 -3.32 26.58
C ARG A 79 -17.03 -2.69 26.93
N ARG A 80 -17.98 -3.55 27.32
CA ARG A 80 -19.13 -3.14 28.12
C ARG A 80 -18.54 -2.31 29.24
N VAL A 81 -18.67 -1.00 29.13
CA VAL A 81 -18.55 -0.10 30.27
C VAL A 81 -19.72 -0.52 31.16
N ARG A 82 -19.43 -1.30 32.20
CA ARG A 82 -20.28 -1.35 33.37
C ARG A 82 -19.89 -0.12 34.20
N PRO A 83 -20.77 0.87 34.40
CA PRO A 83 -20.63 1.75 35.54
C PRO A 83 -21.08 0.97 36.78
N CYS A 84 -20.28 1.07 37.83
CA CYS A 84 -20.70 0.79 39.20
C CYS A 84 -21.79 1.80 39.59
N GLY A 85 -22.85 1.33 40.25
CA GLY A 85 -23.98 2.14 40.71
C GLY A 85 -25.26 1.32 40.70
#